data_AF-A0A2M7FQF5-F1
#
_entry.id   AF-A0A2M7FQF5-F1
#
_cell.length_a   1.000
_cell.length_b   1.000
_cell.length_c   1.000
_cell.angle_alpha   90.00
_cell.angle_beta   90.00
_cell.angle_gamma   90.00
#
_symmetry.space_group_name_H-M   'P 1'
#
loop_
_entity.id
_entity.type
_entity.pdbx_description
1 polymer ?
#
loop_
_entity_poly.entity_id
_entity_poly.type
_entity_poly.pdbx_seq_one_letter_code
_entity_poly.pdbx_strand_id
1 'polypeptide(L)'
;MHDESPNRLSDSLETLNARIARLAIGLGVELSDPATLTRLMTMSPRPPVTVDRRMAAPDARVATSAERRASHLWEELRGLVTLRYHVETLSVAENGLAATREMMVQAHQHLMDQGFKAGADGVTAQVWQDLNALPTEKMKHE
;
A
#
# COMPACT_ATOMS: atom_id res chain seq x y z
N MET A 1 -25.70 -11.64 16.77
CA MET A 1 -24.28 -11.51 17.17
C MET A 1 -23.42 -11.67 15.92
N HIS A 2 -23.39 -10.65 15.06
CA HIS A 2 -22.58 -10.56 13.84
C HIS A 2 -22.45 -9.07 13.45
N ASP A 3 -21.72 -8.29 14.25
CA ASP A 3 -21.38 -6.89 13.94
C ASP A 3 -19.86 -6.62 13.98
N GLU A 4 -19.05 -7.66 14.24
CA GLU A 4 -17.61 -7.48 14.51
C GLU A 4 -16.72 -7.55 13.27
N SER A 5 -17.25 -8.04 12.14
CA SER A 5 -16.50 -8.24 10.89
C SER A 5 -16.08 -6.93 10.17
N PRO A 6 -16.98 -5.94 9.96
CA PRO A 6 -16.63 -4.74 9.19
C PRO A 6 -15.66 -3.80 9.91
N ASN A 7 -15.77 -3.69 11.24
CA ASN A 7 -14.83 -2.90 12.04
C ASN A 7 -13.41 -3.48 12.00
N ARG A 8 -13.26 -4.81 12.09
CA ARG A 8 -11.94 -5.45 12.01
C ARG A 8 -11.26 -5.26 10.67
N LEU A 9 -12.02 -5.24 9.58
CA LEU A 9 -11.49 -4.96 8.25
C LEU A 9 -11.01 -3.50 8.14
N SER A 10 -11.80 -2.56 8.65
CA SER A 10 -11.41 -1.14 8.69
C SER A 10 -10.14 -0.91 9.52
N ASP A 11 -10.05 -1.47 10.73
CA ASP A 11 -8.85 -1.38 11.57
C ASP A 11 -7.60 -1.98 10.89
N SER A 12 -7.80 -3.08 10.16
CA SER A 12 -6.74 -3.74 9.40
C SER A 12 -6.27 -2.87 8.22
N LEU A 13 -7.21 -2.22 7.51
CA LEU A 13 -6.92 -1.29 6.43
C LEU A 13 -6.18 -0.04 6.93
N GLU A 14 -6.60 0.52 8.07
CA GLU A 14 -5.91 1.65 8.71
C GLU A 14 -4.47 1.30 9.08
N THR A 15 -4.27 0.15 9.72
CA THR A 15 -2.94 -0.33 10.09
C THR A 15 -2.05 -0.55 8.86
N LEU A 16 -2.64 -1.13 7.80
CA LEU A 16 -1.96 -1.36 6.52
C LEU A 16 -1.56 -0.04 5.87
N ASN A 17 -2.47 0.92 5.75
CA ASN A 17 -2.23 2.23 5.14
C ASN A 17 -1.17 3.03 5.92
N ALA A 18 -1.22 3.01 7.25
CA ALA A 18 -0.21 3.65 8.08
C ALA A 18 1.19 3.05 7.88
N ARG A 19 1.30 1.72 7.71
CA ARG A 19 2.58 1.06 7.43
C ARG A 19 3.10 1.40 6.03
N ILE A 20 2.24 1.39 5.02
CA ILE A 20 2.58 1.83 3.65
C ILE A 20 3.09 3.27 3.68
N ALA A 21 2.37 4.19 4.33
CA ALA A 21 2.74 5.60 4.40
C ALA A 21 4.11 5.81 5.09
N ARG A 22 4.36 5.14 6.22
CA ARG A 22 5.66 5.22 6.92
C ARG A 22 6.81 4.71 6.06
N LEU A 23 6.62 3.58 5.37
CA LEU A 23 7.64 3.02 4.48
C LEU A 23 7.89 3.94 3.29
N ALA A 24 6.84 4.48 2.67
CA ALA A 24 6.96 5.41 1.55
C ALA A 24 7.75 6.66 1.96
N ILE A 25 7.41 7.26 3.10
CA ILE A 25 8.14 8.41 3.66
C ILE A 25 9.60 8.04 3.96
N GLY A 26 9.84 6.91 4.62
CA GLY A 26 11.19 6.44 4.98
C GLY A 26 12.07 6.11 3.78
N LEU A 27 11.47 5.73 2.65
CA LEU A 27 12.15 5.41 1.39
C LEU A 27 12.20 6.60 0.40
N GLY A 28 11.53 7.71 0.71
CA GLY A 28 11.41 8.86 -0.20
C GLY A 28 10.57 8.56 -1.45
N VAL A 29 9.58 7.68 -1.34
CA VAL A 29 8.70 7.27 -2.44
C VAL A 29 7.42 8.09 -2.41
N GLU A 30 7.17 8.84 -3.48
CA GLU A 30 5.91 9.55 -3.68
C GLU A 30 4.88 8.60 -4.30
N LEU A 31 4.11 7.89 -3.46
CA LEU A 31 3.12 6.94 -3.95
C LEU A 31 1.90 7.59 -4.62
N SER A 32 1.66 8.89 -4.38
CA SER A 32 0.63 9.67 -5.05
C SER A 32 0.92 9.91 -6.54
N ASP A 33 2.16 9.72 -6.97
CA ASP A 33 2.56 9.76 -8.38
C ASP A 33 2.37 8.36 -9.02
N PRO A 34 1.44 8.20 -9.99
CA PRO A 34 1.21 6.92 -10.66
C PRO A 34 2.44 6.34 -11.35
N ALA A 35 3.36 7.18 -11.84
CA ALA A 35 4.59 6.72 -12.47
C ALA A 35 5.55 6.09 -11.45
N THR A 36 5.67 6.71 -10.28
CA THR A 36 6.45 6.17 -9.15
C THR A 36 5.85 4.88 -8.61
N LEU A 37 4.52 4.78 -8.51
CA LEU A 37 3.83 3.56 -8.13
C LEU A 37 4.05 2.43 -9.17
N THR A 38 3.92 2.74 -10.45
CA THR A 38 4.18 1.77 -11.54
C THR A 38 5.63 1.27 -11.51
N ARG A 39 6.58 2.18 -11.25
CA ARG A 39 7.99 1.83 -11.09
C ARG A 39 8.22 0.91 -9.89
N LEU A 40 7.60 1.20 -8.74
CA LEU A 40 7.65 0.34 -7.56
C LEU A 40 7.14 -1.09 -7.86
N MET A 41 6.05 -1.20 -8.64
CA MET A 41 5.47 -2.50 -8.99
C MET A 41 6.29 -3.29 -10.02
N THR A 42 6.98 -2.60 -10.93
CA THR A 42 7.76 -3.24 -12.01
C THR A 42 9.21 -3.51 -11.65
N MET A 43 9.70 -3.00 -10.51
CA MET A 43 11.04 -3.34 -10.01
C MET A 43 11.16 -4.85 -9.78
N SER A 44 12.12 -5.47 -10.47
CA SER A 44 12.48 -6.88 -10.26
C SER A 44 12.85 -7.10 -8.79
N PRO A 45 12.41 -8.21 -8.16
CA PRO A 45 12.89 -8.60 -6.84
C PRO A 45 14.43 -8.57 -6.83
N ARG A 46 15.02 -7.89 -5.85
CA ARG A 46 16.48 -7.84 -5.78
C ARG A 46 16.95 -9.23 -5.33
N PRO A 47 17.92 -9.87 -6.02
CA PRO A 47 18.39 -11.18 -5.61
C PRO A 47 18.94 -11.12 -4.18
N PRO A 48 18.71 -12.17 -3.36
CA PRO A 48 19.22 -12.20 -2.00
C PRO A 48 20.75 -12.02 -2.02
N VAL A 49 21.26 -11.12 -1.18
CA VAL A 49 22.71 -10.87 -1.08
C VAL A 49 23.37 -12.11 -0.48
N THR A 50 24.04 -12.90 -1.33
CA THR A 50 24.72 -14.16 -0.99
C THR A 50 26.09 -13.98 -0.33
N VAL A 51 26.57 -12.75 -0.18
CA VAL A 51 27.91 -12.48 0.38
C VAL A 51 27.93 -12.80 1.88
N ASP A 52 28.74 -13.79 2.25
CA ASP A 52 29.00 -14.15 3.65
C ASP A 52 29.62 -12.97 4.40
N ARG A 53 28.90 -12.51 5.41
CA ARG A 53 29.26 -11.38 6.29
C ARG A 53 30.64 -11.55 6.91
N ARG A 54 31.12 -12.78 7.09
CA ARG A 54 32.38 -13.09 7.76
C ARG A 54 33.60 -12.69 6.94
N MET A 55 33.51 -12.65 5.61
CA MET A 55 34.67 -12.38 4.73
C MET A 55 34.86 -10.91 4.37
N ALA A 56 33.88 -10.05 4.64
CA ALA A 56 33.95 -8.63 4.29
C ALA A 56 34.70 -7.79 5.34
N ALA A 57 35.42 -6.75 4.90
CA ALA A 57 35.97 -5.71 5.77
C ALA A 57 34.87 -5.02 6.59
N PRO A 58 35.13 -4.50 7.80
CA PRO A 58 34.11 -3.90 8.67
C PRO A 58 33.27 -2.81 7.98
N ASP A 59 33.88 -1.92 7.19
CA ASP A 59 33.15 -0.88 6.43
C ASP A 59 32.24 -1.48 5.35
N ALA A 60 32.70 -2.52 4.66
CA ALA A 60 31.91 -3.28 3.70
C ALA A 60 30.75 -4.06 4.37
N ARG A 61 30.91 -4.52 5.61
CA ARG A 61 29.82 -5.15 6.39
C ARG A 61 28.71 -4.17 6.75
N VAL A 62 29.05 -2.92 7.08
CA VAL A 62 28.05 -1.88 7.40
C VAL A 62 27.30 -1.47 6.14
N ALA A 63 28.00 -1.22 5.03
CA ALA A 63 27.39 -0.89 3.74
C ALA A 63 26.43 -2.00 3.25
N THR A 64 26.87 -3.26 3.27
CA THR A 64 26.01 -4.41 2.88
C THR A 64 24.83 -4.63 3.83
N SER A 65 24.94 -4.23 5.09
CA SER A 65 23.81 -4.29 6.03
C SER A 65 22.79 -3.20 5.77
N ALA A 66 23.22 -1.98 5.44
CA ALA A 66 22.34 -0.88 5.10
C ALA A 66 21.59 -1.15 3.80
N GLU A 67 22.30 -1.66 2.78
CA GLU A 67 21.72 -2.02 1.49
C GLU A 67 20.69 -3.16 1.57
N ARG A 68 20.98 -4.20 2.37
CA ARG A 68 20.00 -5.26 2.65
C ARG A 68 18.75 -4.72 3.33
N ARG A 69 18.92 -3.87 4.35
CA ARG A 69 17.78 -3.26 5.05
C ARG A 69 16.93 -2.44 4.08
N ALA A 70 17.55 -1.60 3.26
CA ALA A 70 16.82 -0.83 2.24
C ALA A 70 16.08 -1.77 1.28
N SER A 71 16.71 -2.84 0.81
CA SER A 71 16.09 -3.82 -0.10
C SER A 71 14.86 -4.49 0.54
N HIS A 72 14.95 -4.89 1.81
CA HIS A 72 13.81 -5.44 2.54
C HIS A 72 12.66 -4.44 2.70
N LEU A 73 12.95 -3.17 3.00
CA LEU A 73 11.92 -2.14 3.11
C LEU A 73 11.21 -1.90 1.78
N TRP A 74 11.94 -1.94 0.65
CA TRP A 74 11.34 -1.86 -0.70
C TRP A 74 10.44 -3.06 -1.01
N GLU A 75 10.89 -4.27 -0.70
CA GLU A 75 10.09 -5.49 -0.87
C GLU A 75 8.84 -5.49 0.00
N GLU A 76 8.98 -5.05 1.25
CA GLU A 76 7.88 -4.89 2.19
C GLU A 76 6.86 -3.88 1.67
N LEU A 77 7.31 -2.69 1.24
CA LEU A 77 6.43 -1.66 0.69
C LEU A 77 5.63 -2.21 -0.51
N ARG A 78 6.31 -2.86 -1.47
CA ARG A 78 5.65 -3.47 -2.63
C ARG A 78 4.63 -4.52 -2.21
N GLY A 79 5.01 -5.42 -1.30
CA GLY A 79 4.13 -6.47 -0.79
C GLY A 79 2.88 -5.93 -0.11
N LEU A 80 3.01 -4.88 0.71
CA LEU A 80 1.88 -4.26 1.41
C LEU A 80 0.94 -3.53 0.45
N VAL A 81 1.47 -2.84 -0.56
CA VAL A 81 0.62 -2.20 -1.58
C VAL A 81 -0.13 -3.25 -2.41
N THR A 82 0.54 -4.35 -2.81
CA THR A 82 -0.13 -5.47 -3.48
C THR A 82 -1.22 -6.11 -2.60
N LEU A 83 -0.93 -6.31 -1.32
CA LEU A 83 -1.91 -6.83 -0.36
C LEU A 83 -3.12 -5.90 -0.25
N ARG A 84 -2.90 -4.58 -0.20
CA ARG A 84 -4.01 -3.62 -0.16
C ARG A 84 -4.91 -3.74 -1.38
N TYR A 85 -4.35 -3.80 -2.59
CA TYR A 85 -5.13 -4.02 -3.81
C TYR A 85 -5.96 -5.31 -3.78
N HIS A 86 -5.39 -6.39 -3.22
CA HIS A 86 -6.12 -7.64 -3.06
C HIS A 86 -7.29 -7.51 -2.08
N VAL A 87 -7.05 -6.87 -0.92
CA VAL A 87 -8.09 -6.62 0.09
C VAL A 87 -9.20 -5.72 -0.46
N GLU A 88 -8.85 -4.65 -1.18
CA GLU A 88 -9.80 -3.76 -1.85
C GLU A 88 -10.66 -4.55 -2.85
N THR A 89 -10.03 -5.39 -3.68
CA THR A 89 -10.74 -6.20 -4.69
C THR A 89 -11.72 -7.18 -4.04
N LEU A 90 -11.29 -7.88 -2.98
CA LEU A 90 -12.16 -8.80 -2.24
C LEU A 90 -13.30 -8.04 -1.54
N SER A 91 -13.00 -6.89 -0.94
CA SER A 91 -14.01 -6.06 -0.26
C SER A 91 -15.09 -5.60 -1.23
N VAL A 92 -14.73 -5.18 -2.45
CA VAL A 92 -15.69 -4.82 -3.50
C VAL A 92 -16.53 -6.03 -3.90
N ALA A 93 -15.93 -7.21 -4.04
CA ALA A 93 -16.65 -8.42 -4.40
C ALA A 93 -17.63 -8.90 -3.32
N GLU A 94 -17.28 -8.74 -2.04
CA GLU A 94 -18.08 -9.22 -0.90
C GLU A 94 -19.12 -8.22 -0.43
N ASN A 95 -18.75 -6.94 -0.33
CA ASN A 95 -19.57 -5.89 0.30
C ASN A 95 -20.11 -4.86 -0.71
N GLY A 96 -19.69 -4.95 -1.96
CA GLY A 96 -20.00 -3.98 -3.00
C GLY A 96 -19.12 -2.72 -2.94
N LEU A 97 -19.18 -1.93 -4.02
CA LEU A 97 -18.35 -0.74 -4.21
C LEU A 97 -18.64 0.36 -3.17
N ALA A 98 -19.91 0.60 -2.85
CA ALA A 98 -20.31 1.69 -1.96
C ALA A 98 -19.78 1.50 -0.52
N ALA A 99 -19.98 0.31 0.06
CA ALA A 99 -19.50 0.00 1.41
C ALA A 99 -17.96 0.00 1.47
N THR A 100 -17.31 -0.59 0.47
CA THR A 100 -15.83 -0.59 0.39
C THR A 100 -15.28 0.82 0.32
N ARG A 101 -15.91 1.68 -0.47
CA ARG A 101 -15.55 3.10 -0.58
C ARG A 101 -15.64 3.81 0.77
N GLU A 102 -16.75 3.64 1.51
CA GLU A 102 -16.92 4.27 2.81
C GLU A 102 -15.81 3.85 3.79
N MET A 103 -15.49 2.56 3.85
CA MET A 103 -14.38 2.04 4.67
C MET A 103 -13.04 2.66 4.26
N MET A 104 -12.75 2.74 2.96
CA MET A 104 -11.48 3.30 2.47
C MET A 104 -11.36 4.81 2.72
N VAL A 105 -12.46 5.56 2.58
CA VAL A 105 -12.50 6.99 2.92
C VAL A 105 -12.30 7.22 4.40
N GLN A 106 -12.93 6.40 5.26
CA GLN A 106 -12.74 6.48 6.72
C GLN A 106 -11.30 6.15 7.11
N ALA A 107 -10.73 5.06 6.60
CA ALA A 107 -9.35 4.69 6.86
C ALA A 107 -8.35 5.76 6.39
N HIS A 108 -8.63 6.41 5.26
CA HIS A 108 -7.83 7.53 4.76
C HIS A 108 -7.94 8.77 5.66
N GLN A 109 -9.15 9.10 6.13
CA GLN A 109 -9.34 10.21 7.06
C GLN A 109 -8.61 9.96 8.37
N HIS A 110 -8.70 8.74 8.92
CA HIS A 110 -7.97 8.36 10.12
C HIS A 110 -6.46 8.48 9.94
N LEU A 111 -5.93 8.11 8.77
CA LEU A 111 -4.52 8.31 8.43
C LEU A 111 -4.13 9.80 8.44
N MET A 112 -4.98 10.67 7.90
CA MET A 112 -4.75 12.13 7.95
C MET A 112 -4.79 12.67 9.39
N ASP A 113 -5.71 12.16 10.21
CA ASP A 113 -5.83 12.54 11.63
C ASP A 113 -4.58 12.12 12.44
N GLN A 114 -3.86 11.08 12.00
CA GLN A 114 -2.54 10.70 12.54
C GLN A 114 -1.38 11.60 12.07
N GLY A 115 -1.67 12.62 11.25
CA GLY A 115 -0.69 13.61 10.79
C GLY A 115 0.03 13.25 9.48
N PHE A 116 -0.42 12.22 8.76
CA PHE A 116 0.12 11.92 7.44
C PHE A 116 -0.44 12.89 6.39
N LYS A 117 0.37 13.17 5.35
CA LYS A 117 -0.09 13.96 4.20
C LYS A 117 -1.09 13.16 3.36
N ALA A 118 -2.01 13.85 2.70
CA ALA A 118 -2.89 13.23 1.70
C ALA A 118 -2.05 12.54 0.62
N GLY A 119 -2.42 11.31 0.26
CA GLY A 119 -1.69 10.51 -0.73
C GLY A 119 -0.42 9.83 -0.20
N ALA A 120 -0.07 9.94 1.09
CA ALA A 120 1.14 9.33 1.63
C ALA A 120 1.16 7.79 1.53
N ASP A 121 -0.01 7.16 1.54
CA ASP A 121 -0.21 5.74 1.28
C ASP A 121 -0.43 5.42 -0.21
N GLY A 122 -0.37 6.41 -1.09
CA GLY A 122 -0.63 6.25 -2.52
C GLY A 122 -2.09 6.28 -2.92
N VAL A 123 -2.98 6.65 -2.01
CA VAL A 123 -4.40 6.84 -2.32
C VAL A 123 -4.86 8.18 -1.82
N THR A 124 -5.69 8.86 -2.59
CA THR A 124 -6.36 10.08 -2.16
C THR A 124 -7.85 9.80 -1.98
N ALA A 125 -8.50 10.56 -1.10
CA ALA A 125 -9.96 10.53 -1.01
C ALA A 125 -10.62 10.78 -2.38
N GLN A 126 -9.97 11.56 -3.26
CA GLN A 126 -10.44 11.85 -4.62
C GLN A 126 -10.49 10.59 -5.50
N VAL A 127 -9.49 9.70 -5.43
CA VAL A 127 -9.48 8.43 -6.20
C VAL A 127 -10.74 7.60 -5.91
N TRP A 128 -11.14 7.52 -4.63
CA TRP A 128 -12.36 6.82 -4.23
C TRP A 128 -13.64 7.57 -4.57
N GLN A 129 -13.58 8.89 -4.74
CA GLN A 129 -14.71 9.69 -5.23
C GLN A 129 -14.90 9.53 -6.75
N ASP A 130 -13.81 9.43 -7.51
CA ASP A 130 -13.81 9.37 -8.98
C ASP A 130 -14.30 8.01 -9.51
N LEU A 131 -14.17 6.92 -8.75
CA LEU A 131 -14.72 5.60 -9.11
C LEU A 131 -16.26 5.60 -9.29
N ASN A 132 -16.95 6.64 -8.82
CA ASN A 132 -18.38 6.85 -8.99
C ASN A 132 -18.75 7.52 -10.34
N ALA A 133 -17.78 8.16 -11.01
CA ALA A 133 -17.99 8.88 -12.26
C ALA A 133 -17.90 7.98 -13.51
N LEU A 134 -17.59 6.69 -13.34
CA LEU A 134 -17.62 5.72 -14.42
C LEU A 134 -19.07 5.26 -14.65
N PRO A 135 -19.67 5.50 -15.83
CA PRO A 135 -21.04 5.11 -16.09
C PRO A 135 -21.18 3.58 -16.01
N THR A 136 -22.12 3.11 -15.18
CA THR A 136 -22.55 1.70 -15.10
C THR A 136 -23.27 1.22 -16.39
N GLU A 137 -23.40 2.08 -17.40
CA GLU A 137 -23.95 1.73 -18.71
C GLU A 137 -22.85 1.17 -19.61
N LYS A 138 -22.66 -0.16 -19.61
CA LYS A 138 -22.43 -1.04 -20.79
C LYS A 138 -22.40 -2.53 -20.40
N MET A 139 -23.26 -2.95 -19.47
CA MET A 139 -23.56 -4.38 -19.22
C MET A 139 -25.01 -4.76 -19.54
N LYS A 140 -25.66 -3.99 -20.41
CA LYS A 140 -26.91 -4.37 -21.08
C LYS A 140 -26.72 -4.12 -22.56
N HIS A 141 -26.34 -5.15 -23.31
CA HIS A 141 -26.35 -5.36 -24.77
C HIS A 141 -25.33 -6.51 -24.93
N GLU A 142 -25.67 -7.72 -25.34
CA GLU A 142 -26.76 -8.24 -26.17
C GLU A 142 -26.89 -9.75 -25.89
#